data_AF-A0A0F9E819-F1
#
_entry.id   AF-A0A0F9E819-F1
#
_cell.length_a   1.000
_cell.length_b   1.000
_cell.length_c   1.000
_cell.angle_alpha   90.00
_cell.angle_beta   90.00
_cell.angle_gamma   90.00
#
_symmetry.space_group_name_H-M   'P 1'
#
loop_
_entity.id
_entity.type
_entity.pdbx_description
1 polymer ?
#
loop_
_entity_poly.entity_id
_entity_poly.type
_entity_poly.pdbx_seq_one_letter_code
_entity_poly.pdbx_strand_id
1 'polypeptide(L)' 'MEWIKIDIDKLPEDEVLAANFQLGTYGVKEKLIGWIGDDQGSIYCESEYEVLGNCTHYIDLSKFDLV' A
#
# COMPACT_ATOMS: atom_id res chain seq x y z
N MET A 1 -2.13 -15.13 1.04
CA MET A 1 -1.94 -13.69 1.29
C MET A 1 -3.24 -12.99 0.95
N GLU A 2 -3.83 -12.32 1.92
CA GLU A 2 -5.08 -11.57 1.74
C GLU A 2 -4.75 -10.07 1.62
N TRP A 3 -5.37 -9.40 0.67
CA TRP A 3 -5.25 -7.95 0.52
C TRP A 3 -6.18 -7.25 1.50
N ILE A 4 -5.59 -6.43 2.37
CA ILE A 4 -6.32 -5.63 3.35
C ILE A 4 -6.64 -4.29 2.71
N LYS A 5 -7.91 -3.88 2.72
CA LYS A 5 -8.30 -2.54 2.25
C LYS A 5 -7.76 -1.49 3.22
N ILE A 6 -7.22 -0.40 2.68
CA ILE A 6 -6.67 0.67 3.51
C ILE A 6 -7.80 1.39 4.24
N ASP A 7 -7.56 1.58 5.54
CA ASP A 7 -8.36 2.39 6.46
C ASP A 7 -7.46 3.53 6.93
N ILE A 8 -7.80 4.78 6.57
CA ILE A 8 -6.99 5.97 6.85
C ILE A 8 -6.80 6.19 8.36
N ASP A 9 -7.75 5.73 9.18
CA ASP A 9 -7.68 5.85 10.63
C ASP A 9 -6.78 4.77 11.26
N LYS A 10 -6.33 3.78 10.47
CA LYS A 10 -5.58 2.60 10.92
C LYS A 10 -4.52 2.17 9.90
N LEU A 11 -3.61 3.09 9.59
CA LEU A 11 -2.49 2.79 8.72
C LEU A 11 -1.50 1.81 9.39
N PRO A 12 -0.91 0.87 8.64
CA PRO A 12 0.12 -0.01 9.17
C PRO A 12 1.39 0.79 9.49
N GLU A 13 2.06 0.43 10.59
CA GLU A 13 3.33 1.05 11.00
C GLU A 13 4.55 0.38 10.33
N ASP A 14 4.42 -0.89 9.96
CA ASP A 14 5.47 -1.70 9.34
C ASP A 14 5.47 -1.58 7.81
N GLU A 15 6.54 -2.09 7.19
CA GLU A 15 6.65 -2.20 5.74
C GLU A 15 5.58 -3.15 5.18
N VAL A 16 4.94 -2.74 4.10
CA VAL A 16 3.85 -3.48 3.46
C VAL A 16 4.06 -3.56 1.96
N LEU A 17 3.45 -4.57 1.34
CA LEU A 17 3.25 -4.59 -0.10
C LEU A 17 1.93 -3.88 -0.42
N ALA A 18 1.97 -2.62 -0.84
CA ALA A 18 0.80 -1.83 -1.21
C ALA A 18 0.42 -2.01 -2.68
N ALA A 19 -0.86 -1.77 -3.01
CA ALA A 19 -1.36 -1.78 -4.39
C ALA A 19 -2.55 -0.85 -4.60
N ASN A 20 -2.70 -0.41 -5.86
CA ASN A 20 -3.87 0.28 -6.35
C ASN A 20 -4.80 -0.66 -7.13
N PHE A 21 -6.05 -0.82 -6.67
CA PHE A 21 -7.09 -1.66 -7.25
C PHE A 21 -8.30 -0.84 -7.74
N GLN A 22 -8.09 0.36 -8.30
CA GLN A 22 -9.18 1.09 -8.94
C GLN A 22 -9.72 0.35 -10.18
N LEU A 23 -11.05 0.17 -10.22
CA LEU A 23 -11.75 -0.37 -11.37
C LEU A 23 -11.87 0.69 -12.47
N GLY A 24 -11.46 0.36 -13.70
CA GLY A 24 -11.67 1.20 -14.88
C GLY A 24 -10.62 2.29 -15.13
N THR A 25 -9.55 2.35 -14.33
CA THR A 25 -8.41 3.24 -14.58
C THR A 25 -7.31 2.52 -15.35
N TYR A 26 -6.77 3.19 -16.38
CA TYR A 26 -5.52 2.77 -17.03
C TYR A 26 -4.35 3.16 -16.13
N GLY A 27 -4.12 2.31 -15.13
CA GLY A 27 -3.02 2.36 -14.18
C GLY A 27 -2.83 0.94 -13.72
N VAL A 28 -1.85 0.28 -14.31
CA VAL A 28 -1.52 -1.13 -14.09
C VAL A 28 -1.34 -1.37 -12.59
N LYS A 29 -1.55 -2.62 -12.15
CA LYS A 29 -1.34 -3.14 -10.79
C LYS A 29 0.08 -2.86 -10.28
N GLU A 30 0.40 -1.60 -10.00
CA GLU A 30 1.65 -1.19 -9.40
C GLU A 30 1.58 -1.66 -7.95
N LYS A 31 2.55 -2.51 -7.64
CA LYS A 31 2.76 -2.99 -6.29
C LYS A 31 4.07 -2.39 -5.84
N LEU A 32 4.07 -1.83 -4.65
CA LEU A 32 5.25 -1.25 -4.05
C LEU A 32 5.43 -1.85 -2.66
N ILE A 33 6.64 -2.29 -2.37
CA ILE A 33 7.05 -2.58 -1.00
C ILE A 33 7.53 -1.26 -0.39
N GLY A 34 6.93 -0.86 0.73
CA GLY A 34 7.27 0.39 1.39
C GLY A 34 6.33 0.69 2.55
N TRP A 35 6.29 1.97 2.94
CA TRP A 35 5.47 2.44 4.05
C TRP A 35 4.27 3.22 3.53
N ILE A 36 3.11 3.00 4.15
CA ILE A 36 1.89 3.72 3.79
C ILE A 36 1.83 5.04 4.55
N GLY A 37 1.58 6.12 3.82
CA GLY A 37 1.34 7.44 4.35
C GLY A 37 0.03 8.04 3.87
N ASP A 38 -0.33 9.15 4.50
CA ASP A 38 -1.45 10.01 4.15
C ASP A 38 -0.91 11.42 3.87
N ASP A 39 -1.32 11.99 2.73
CA ASP A 39 -1.20 13.41 2.45
C ASP A 39 -2.58 13.98 2.14
N GLN A 40 -3.19 14.65 3.12
CA GLN A 40 -4.48 15.35 2.98
C GLN A 40 -5.62 14.46 2.45
N GLY A 41 -5.68 13.20 2.88
CA GLY A 41 -6.66 12.21 2.46
C GLY A 41 -6.26 11.42 1.21
N SER A 42 -5.10 11.71 0.61
CA SER A 42 -4.51 10.91 -0.46
C SER A 42 -3.54 9.89 0.12
N ILE A 43 -3.94 8.62 0.09
CA ILE A 43 -3.08 7.53 0.55
C ILE A 43 -2.00 7.22 -0.49
N TYR A 44 -0.77 7.13 -0.04
CA TYR A 44 0.37 6.71 -0.84
C TYR A 44 1.16 5.60 -0.15
N CYS A 45 1.98 4.90 -0.92
CA CYS A 45 3.03 4.03 -0.42
C CYS A 45 4.35 4.57 -0.93
N GLU A 46 5.36 4.65 -0.09
CA GLU A 46 6.69 5.18 -0.42
C GLU A 46 7.76 4.17 -0.06
N SER A 47 8.70 3.97 -0.98
CA SER A 47 9.97 3.28 -0.74
C SER A 47 11.11 4.28 -0.86
N GLU A 48 12.35 3.81 -0.68
CA GLU A 48 13.54 4.66 -0.88
C GLU A 48 13.75 5.14 -2.34
N TYR A 49 13.09 4.53 -3.33
CA TYR A 49 13.28 4.83 -4.76
C TYR A 49 12.05 5.37 -5.49
N GLU A 50 10.86 5.06 -5.00
CA GLU A 50 9.62 5.31 -5.73
C GLU A 50 8.44 5.57 -4.79
N VAL A 51 7.41 6.24 -5.32
CA VAL A 51 6.16 6.54 -4.61
C VAL A 51 4.99 6.04 -5.45
N LEU A 52 4.17 5.18 -4.85
CA LEU A 52 2.90 4.70 -5.38
C LEU A 52 1.75 5.52 -4.78
N GLY A 53 1.19 6.43 -5.57
CA GLY A 53 0.02 7.20 -5.18
C GLY A 53 -1.30 6.41 -5.29
N ASN A 54 -2.35 6.92 -4.64
CA ASN A 54 -3.71 6.36 -4.65
C ASN A 54 -3.76 4.89 -4.22
N CYS A 55 -3.00 4.54 -3.18
CA CYS A 55 -3.01 3.19 -2.64
C CYS A 55 -4.41 2.84 -2.11
N THR A 56 -4.84 1.60 -2.34
CA THR A 56 -6.18 1.15 -1.94
C THR A 56 -6.14 -0.07 -1.03
N HIS A 57 -5.11 -0.90 -1.17
CA HIS A 57 -4.96 -2.13 -0.41
C HIS A 57 -3.49 -2.39 -0.10
N TYR A 58 -3.23 -3.24 0.88
CA TYR A 58 -1.90 -3.68 1.24
C TYR A 58 -1.86 -5.13 1.73
N ILE A 59 -0.68 -5.72 1.73
CA ILE A 59 -0.36 -6.97 2.43
C ILE A 59 0.67 -6.61 3.50
N ASP A 60 0.32 -6.89 4.75
CA ASP A 60 1.20 -6.70 5.89
C ASP A 60 2.32 -7.75 5.87
N LEU A 61 3.56 -7.32 5.64
CA LEU A 61 4.70 -8.24 5.52
C LEU A 61 5.15 -8.77 6.88
N SER A 62 4.89 -8.06 7.99
CA SER A 62 5.23 -8.51 9.35
C SER A 62 4.52 -9.82 9.73
N LYS A 63 3.35 -10.06 9.14
CA LYS A 63 2.55 -11.28 9.36
C LYS A 63 3.11 -12.52 8.67
N PHE A 64 4.11 -12.35 7.81
CA PHE A 64 4.76 -13.44 7.12
C PHE A 64 6.18 -13.56 7.65
N ASP A 65 6.40 -14.56 8.50
CA ASP A 65 7.76 -14.98 8.87
C ASP A 65 8.47 -15.39 7.57
N LEU A 66 9.37 -14.54 7.07
CA LEU A 66 10.26 -14.82 5.92
C LEU A 66 11.58 -15.46 6.39
N VAL A 67 11.56 -16.13 7.54
CA VAL A 67 12.70 -16.79 8.19
C VAL A 67 12.91 -18.21 7.66
#